data_AF-A0A7C2I1J3-F1
#
_entry.id   AF-A0A7C2I1J3-F1
#
_cell.length_a   1.000
_cell.length_b   1.000
_cell.length_c   1.000
_cell.angle_alpha   90.00
_cell.angle_beta   90.00
_cell.angle_gamma   90.00
#
_symmetry.space_group_name_H-M   'P 1'
#
loop_
_entity.id
_entity.type
_entity.pdbx_description
1 polymer ?
#
loop_
_entity_poly.entity_id
_entity_poly.type
_entity_poly.pdbx_seq_one_letter_code
_entity_poly.pdbx_strand_id
1 'polypeptide(L)'
;MEALQVTARDFEGNGEAIEAALRSCERAVPTGSRSFFVKKLEQHLAEKGIKIPEIIFDLFDTPFNKFTPQYARVYEEKVKGQALFHIFSDMLIEIYEKLQADRVGWEAAANYLLDTPMKICALHALARIQQLEEMTVELDYQDLVDEFSGASTIRVTPREKKLNVKPYRDYGRSRWRR
;
A
#
# COMPACT_ATOMS: atom_id res chain seq x y z
N MET A 1 12.91 10.65 -11.60
CA MET A 1 12.37 9.72 -10.59
C MET A 1 12.93 10.16 -9.24
N GLU A 2 12.27 11.11 -8.58
CA GLU A 2 12.66 11.58 -7.26
C GLU A 2 11.83 10.84 -6.21
N ALA A 3 12.51 10.19 -5.29
CA ALA A 3 11.92 9.48 -4.17
C ALA A 3 11.40 10.51 -3.15
N LEU A 4 10.10 10.50 -2.88
CA LEU A 4 9.49 11.24 -1.78
C LEU A 4 9.91 10.60 -0.44
N GLN A 5 11.04 11.06 0.10
CA GLN A 5 11.38 10.83 1.51
C GLN A 5 10.53 11.78 2.37
N VAL A 6 9.42 11.26 2.90
CA VAL A 6 8.68 11.94 3.97
C VAL A 6 9.51 11.84 5.25
N THR A 7 10.28 12.88 5.54
CA THR A 7 11.05 13.00 6.78
C THR A 7 10.12 13.32 7.94
N ALA A 8 10.24 12.58 9.04
CA ALA A 8 9.46 12.68 10.27
C ALA A 8 9.66 14.00 11.08
N ARG A 9 10.04 15.10 10.44
CA ARG A 9 10.43 16.37 11.10
C ARG A 9 9.35 17.45 11.10
N ASP A 10 8.22 17.26 10.42
CA ASP A 10 7.19 18.31 10.30
C ASP A 10 6.12 18.30 11.43
N PHE A 11 6.38 17.61 12.55
CA PHE A 11 5.40 17.44 13.65
C PHE A 11 5.52 18.45 14.80
N GLU A 12 6.51 19.35 14.83
CA GLU A 12 6.88 20.08 16.07
C GLU A 12 6.10 21.36 16.38
N GLY A 13 5.27 21.91 15.48
CA GLY A 13 4.66 23.23 15.70
C GLY A 13 3.37 23.28 16.55
N ASN A 14 2.54 22.22 16.50
CA ASN A 14 1.23 22.15 17.17
C ASN A 14 1.17 21.03 18.23
N GLY A 15 2.31 20.41 18.55
CA GLY A 15 2.37 19.20 19.38
C GLY A 15 1.88 19.39 20.81
N GLU A 16 2.12 20.55 21.43
CA GLU A 16 1.99 20.72 22.89
C GLU A 16 0.53 20.83 23.36
N ALA A 17 -0.30 21.63 22.67
CA ALA A 17 -1.74 21.74 22.95
C ALA A 17 -2.49 20.44 22.62
N ILE A 18 -1.98 19.70 21.63
CA ILE A 18 -2.56 18.44 21.17
C ILE A 18 -2.13 17.30 22.10
N GLU A 19 -0.87 17.23 22.53
CA GLU A 19 -0.43 16.29 23.57
C GLU A 19 -1.20 16.49 24.86
N ALA A 20 -1.50 17.74 25.24
CA ALA A 20 -2.36 18.03 26.38
C ALA A 20 -3.79 17.51 26.17
N ALA A 21 -4.35 17.64 24.96
CA ALA A 21 -5.65 17.08 24.61
C ALA A 21 -5.63 15.53 24.61
N LEU A 22 -4.58 14.91 24.10
CA LEU A 22 -4.39 13.46 24.09
C LEU A 22 -4.26 12.91 25.51
N ARG A 23 -3.47 13.55 26.37
CA ARG A 23 -3.35 13.22 27.81
C ARG A 23 -4.66 13.41 28.58
N SER A 24 -5.50 14.37 28.16
CA SER A 24 -6.82 14.58 28.76
C SER A 24 -7.81 13.48 28.36
N CYS A 25 -7.66 12.89 27.18
CA CYS A 25 -8.51 11.82 26.65
C CYS A 25 -8.07 10.43 27.14
N GLU A 26 -6.80 10.22 27.44
CA GLU A 26 -6.26 8.97 28.03
C GLU A 26 -6.98 8.54 29.31
N ARG A 27 -7.60 9.46 30.04
CA ARG A 27 -8.37 9.17 31.26
C ARG A 27 -9.78 8.62 31.02
N ALA A 28 -10.29 8.62 29.79
CA ALA A 28 -11.71 8.42 29.51
C ALA A 28 -12.06 7.16 28.68
N VAL A 29 -11.09 6.31 28.33
CA VAL A 29 -11.37 5.21 27.39
C VAL A 29 -11.70 3.90 28.11
N PRO A 30 -12.90 3.31 27.88
CA PRO A 30 -13.18 1.95 28.32
C PRO A 30 -12.38 0.98 27.44
N THR A 31 -11.61 0.10 28.07
CA THR A 31 -10.86 -1.00 27.43
C THR A 31 -11.83 -2.04 26.85
N GLY A 32 -12.50 -1.70 25.76
CA GLY A 32 -13.27 -2.62 24.95
C GLY A 32 -12.35 -3.41 24.00
N SER A 33 -12.77 -4.61 23.62
CA SER A 33 -12.06 -5.43 22.64
C SER A 33 -11.89 -4.68 21.32
N ARG A 34 -10.65 -4.25 21.00
CA ARG A 34 -10.29 -3.61 19.73
C ARG A 34 -10.70 -4.45 18.53
N SER A 35 -11.16 -3.81 17.46
CA SER A 35 -11.55 -4.48 16.21
C SER A 35 -10.39 -5.23 15.55
N PHE A 36 -10.74 -6.18 14.69
CA PHE A 36 -9.77 -6.98 13.93
C PHE A 36 -8.80 -6.09 13.14
N PHE A 37 -9.32 -5.06 12.46
CA PHE A 37 -8.51 -4.16 11.64
C PHE A 37 -7.53 -3.35 12.47
N VAL A 38 -7.95 -2.82 13.61
CA VAL A 38 -7.06 -2.11 14.54
C VAL A 38 -5.95 -3.03 15.03
N LYS A 39 -6.27 -4.26 15.46
CA LYS A 39 -5.26 -5.23 15.92
C LYS A 39 -4.24 -5.58 14.84
N LYS A 40 -4.70 -5.76 13.60
CA LYS A 40 -3.81 -6.06 12.47
C LYS A 40 -2.94 -4.87 12.10
N LEU A 41 -3.48 -3.66 12.15
CA LEU A 41 -2.75 -2.43 11.91
C LEU A 41 -1.68 -2.22 13.00
N GLU A 42 -2.01 -2.43 14.28
CA GLU A 42 -1.07 -2.37 15.39
C GLU A 42 0.07 -3.37 15.24
N GLN A 43 -0.25 -4.62 14.88
CA GLN A 43 0.75 -5.65 14.63
C GLN A 43 1.69 -5.24 13.48
N HIS A 44 1.13 -4.75 12.37
CA HIS A 44 1.90 -4.33 11.20
C HIS A 44 2.80 -3.13 11.49
N LEU A 45 2.32 -2.17 12.27
CA LEU A 45 3.10 -1.00 12.71
C LEU A 45 4.22 -1.40 13.67
N ALA A 46 3.96 -2.34 14.58
CA ALA A 46 4.97 -2.89 15.48
C ALA A 46 6.09 -3.62 14.70
N GLU A 47 5.74 -4.37 13.66
CA GLU A 47 6.71 -5.01 12.76
C GLU A 47 7.58 -3.98 12.02
N LYS A 48 7.01 -2.81 11.66
CA LYS A 48 7.74 -1.68 11.05
C LYS A 48 8.48 -0.80 12.06
N GLY A 49 8.35 -1.06 13.36
CA GLY A 49 8.98 -0.25 14.43
C GLY A 49 8.35 1.13 14.65
N ILE A 50 7.15 1.37 14.12
CA ILE A 50 6.44 2.64 14.23
C ILE A 50 5.55 2.59 15.48
N LYS A 51 5.71 3.57 16.38
CA LYS A 51 4.87 3.71 17.57
C LYS A 51 3.86 4.83 17.36
N ILE A 52 2.58 4.48 17.37
CA ILE A 52 1.46 5.42 17.29
C ILE A 52 0.77 5.45 18.67
N PRO A 53 0.37 6.62 19.17
CA PRO A 53 -0.38 6.73 20.42
C PRO A 53 -1.66 5.89 20.42
N GLU A 54 -1.93 5.14 21.50
CA GLU A 54 -3.09 4.23 21.59
C GLU A 54 -4.43 4.92 21.36
N ILE A 55 -4.54 6.15 21.82
CA ILE A 55 -5.68 7.02 21.61
C ILE A 55 -6.06 7.22 20.13
N ILE A 56 -5.11 7.13 19.20
CA ILE A 56 -5.42 7.20 17.77
C ILE A 56 -6.14 5.91 17.35
N PHE A 57 -5.70 4.74 17.82
CA PHE A 57 -6.40 3.49 17.54
C PHE A 57 -7.80 3.47 18.16
N ASP A 58 -7.94 3.97 19.38
CA ASP A 58 -9.25 4.07 20.04
C ASP A 58 -10.20 5.03 19.31
N LEU A 59 -9.68 6.16 18.80
CA LEU A 59 -10.45 7.08 17.96
C LEU A 59 -10.97 6.38 16.69
N PHE A 60 -10.12 5.59 16.04
CA PHE A 60 -10.49 4.89 14.81
C PHE A 60 -11.52 3.78 15.02
N ASP A 61 -11.55 3.17 16.21
CA ASP A 61 -12.53 2.15 16.59
C ASP A 61 -13.81 2.73 17.23
N THR A 62 -13.79 4.02 17.57
CA THR A 62 -14.96 4.72 18.11
C THR A 62 -15.93 5.07 16.97
N PRO A 63 -17.24 4.77 17.09
CA PRO A 63 -18.21 5.15 16.08
C PRO A 63 -18.48 6.65 16.12
N PHE A 64 -18.78 7.26 14.96
CA PHE A 64 -18.98 8.71 14.84
C PHE A 64 -20.07 9.26 15.77
N ASN A 65 -21.11 8.47 16.05
CA ASN A 65 -22.18 8.85 16.98
C ASN A 65 -21.75 8.96 18.46
N LYS A 66 -20.57 8.45 18.81
CA LYS A 66 -19.97 8.53 20.15
C LYS A 66 -18.77 9.48 20.21
N PHE A 67 -18.53 10.26 19.15
CA PHE A 67 -17.43 11.22 19.16
C PHE A 67 -17.66 12.28 20.22
N THR A 68 -16.71 12.37 21.16
CA THR A 68 -16.62 13.52 22.05
C THR A 68 -16.13 14.74 21.24
N PRO A 69 -16.42 15.97 21.70
CA PRO A 69 -15.89 17.18 21.05
C PRO A 69 -14.36 17.18 20.93
N GLN A 70 -13.66 16.50 21.84
CA GLN A 70 -12.20 16.34 21.76
C GLN A 70 -11.81 15.37 20.63
N TYR A 71 -12.50 14.24 20.49
CA TYR A 71 -12.27 13.29 19.39
C TYR A 71 -12.57 13.89 18.02
N ALA A 72 -13.60 14.72 17.90
CA ALA A 72 -13.89 15.43 16.66
C ALA A 72 -12.72 16.34 16.23
N ARG A 73 -12.13 17.10 17.18
CA ARG A 73 -10.96 17.95 16.89
C ARG A 73 -9.74 17.14 16.46
N VAL A 74 -9.43 16.07 17.19
CA VAL A 74 -8.30 15.19 16.82
C VAL A 74 -8.53 14.55 15.45
N TYR A 75 -9.76 14.12 15.16
CA TYR A 75 -10.11 13.56 13.86
C TYR A 75 -9.93 14.59 12.73
N GLU A 76 -10.38 15.83 12.89
CA GLU A 76 -10.22 16.86 11.88
C GLU A 76 -8.75 17.27 11.68
N GLU A 77 -8.01 17.53 12.76
CA GLU A 77 -6.63 18.02 12.66
C GLU A 77 -5.63 16.94 12.27
N LYS A 78 -5.77 15.72 12.80
CA LYS A 78 -4.81 14.62 12.59
C LYS A 78 -5.26 13.67 11.49
N VAL A 79 -6.52 13.24 11.50
CA VAL A 79 -6.97 12.22 10.55
C VAL A 79 -7.23 12.81 9.17
N LYS A 80 -7.97 13.92 9.11
CA LYS A 80 -8.16 14.67 7.85
C LYS A 80 -6.94 15.54 7.52
N GLY A 81 -6.41 16.26 8.50
CA GLY A 81 -5.33 17.23 8.27
C GLY A 81 -3.95 16.62 8.00
N GLN A 82 -3.61 15.44 8.56
CA GLN A 82 -2.29 14.81 8.37
C GLN A 82 -2.31 13.56 7.47
N ALA A 83 -3.37 13.34 6.70
CA ALA A 83 -3.49 12.20 5.80
C ALA A 83 -3.29 10.82 6.46
N LEU A 84 -3.45 10.70 7.79
CA LEU A 84 -3.37 9.42 8.51
C LEU A 84 -4.36 8.40 7.95
N PHE A 85 -5.51 8.88 7.46
CA PHE A 85 -6.48 8.07 6.74
C PHE A 85 -5.86 7.31 5.55
N HIS A 86 -5.14 8.02 4.67
CA HIS A 86 -4.52 7.40 3.49
C HIS A 86 -3.42 6.43 3.90
N ILE A 87 -2.60 6.82 4.87
CA ILE A 87 -1.50 5.99 5.38
C ILE A 87 -2.04 4.67 5.98
N PHE A 88 -3.10 4.72 6.78
CA PHE A 88 -3.72 3.53 7.35
C PHE A 88 -4.42 2.68 6.29
N SER A 89 -5.07 3.31 5.31
CA SER A 89 -5.65 2.59 4.18
C SER A 89 -4.59 1.83 3.39
N ASP A 90 -3.45 2.45 3.07
CA ASP A 90 -2.37 1.80 2.32
C ASP A 90 -1.77 0.63 3.13
N MET A 91 -1.60 0.81 4.44
CA MET A 91 -1.18 -0.29 5.31
C MET A 91 -2.19 -1.44 5.36
N LEU A 92 -3.49 -1.16 5.31
CA LEU A 92 -4.51 -2.22 5.24
C LEU A 92 -4.43 -3.00 3.93
N ILE A 93 -4.04 -2.37 2.81
CA ILE A 93 -3.79 -3.05 1.53
C ILE A 93 -2.58 -4.00 1.66
N GLU A 94 -1.47 -3.52 2.24
CA GLU A 94 -0.30 -4.38 2.47
C GLU A 94 -0.63 -5.59 3.36
N ILE A 95 -1.45 -5.39 4.40
CA ILE A 95 -1.90 -6.48 5.28
C ILE A 95 -2.78 -7.46 4.51
N TYR A 96 -3.69 -6.97 3.65
CA TYR A 96 -4.55 -7.79 2.80
C TYR A 96 -3.71 -8.70 1.89
N GLU A 97 -2.71 -8.12 1.20
CA GLU A 97 -1.79 -8.86 0.33
C GLU A 97 -0.97 -9.89 1.10
N LYS A 98 -0.43 -9.51 2.27
CA LYS A 98 0.38 -10.41 3.12
C LYS A 98 -0.42 -11.60 3.63
N LEU A 99 -1.70 -11.39 3.95
CA LEU A 99 -2.60 -12.45 4.43
C LEU A 99 -3.20 -13.28 3.31
N GLN A 100 -3.05 -12.87 2.04
CA GLN A 100 -3.77 -13.43 0.89
C GLN A 100 -5.26 -13.58 1.20
N ALA A 101 -5.83 -12.54 1.82
CA ALA A 101 -7.20 -12.59 2.27
C ALA A 101 -8.16 -12.58 1.06
N ASP A 102 -9.30 -13.25 1.20
CA ASP A 102 -10.38 -13.15 0.23
C ASP A 102 -11.08 -11.79 0.36
N ARG A 103 -11.28 -11.11 -0.77
CA ARG A 103 -12.01 -9.84 -0.87
C ARG A 103 -13.38 -9.92 -0.19
N VAL A 104 -14.12 -11.02 -0.40
CA VAL A 104 -15.46 -11.21 0.16
C VAL A 104 -15.41 -11.29 1.69
N GLY A 105 -14.41 -11.99 2.23
CA GLY A 105 -14.20 -12.10 3.68
C GLY A 105 -13.81 -10.77 4.31
N TRP A 106 -12.96 -10.00 3.62
CA TRP A 106 -12.52 -8.68 4.06
C TRP A 106 -13.65 -7.65 4.03
N GLU A 107 -14.49 -7.67 2.98
CA GLU A 107 -15.69 -6.85 2.86
C GLU A 107 -16.71 -7.19 3.94
N ALA A 108 -16.96 -8.48 4.21
CA ALA A 108 -17.84 -8.90 5.30
C ALA A 108 -17.33 -8.42 6.66
N ALA A 109 -16.02 -8.51 6.90
CA ALA A 109 -15.40 -8.00 8.13
C ALA A 109 -15.54 -6.47 8.26
N ALA A 110 -15.35 -5.72 7.16
CA ALA A 110 -15.52 -4.27 7.14
C ALA A 110 -16.98 -3.86 7.40
N ASN A 111 -17.93 -4.62 6.85
CA ASN A 111 -19.36 -4.38 7.06
C ASN A 111 -19.82 -4.65 8.49
N TYR A 112 -19.14 -5.55 9.21
CA TYR A 112 -19.41 -5.82 10.63
C TYR A 112 -19.03 -4.64 11.55
N LEU A 113 -18.14 -3.76 11.09
CA LEU A 113 -17.83 -2.53 11.82
C LEU A 113 -19.04 -1.59 11.83
N LEU A 114 -19.23 -0.92 12.97
CA LEU A 114 -20.09 0.26 13.06
C LEU A 114 -19.54 1.39 12.18
N ASP A 115 -20.29 2.47 12.03
CA ASP A 115 -19.84 3.64 11.28
C ASP A 115 -18.70 4.36 12.04
N THR A 116 -17.48 3.91 11.78
CA THR A 116 -16.23 4.31 12.45
C THR A 116 -15.22 4.77 11.40
N PRO A 117 -14.21 5.59 11.76
CA PRO A 117 -13.11 5.92 10.86
C PRO A 117 -12.39 4.68 10.30
N MET A 118 -12.25 3.62 11.09
CA MET A 118 -11.64 2.37 10.65
C MET A 118 -12.46 1.70 9.54
N LYS A 119 -13.80 1.74 9.62
CA LYS A 119 -14.66 1.23 8.54
C LYS A 119 -14.41 1.95 7.24
N ILE A 120 -14.31 3.28 7.27
CA ILE A 120 -14.02 4.08 6.07
C ILE A 120 -12.64 3.68 5.49
N CYS A 121 -11.62 3.48 6.35
CA CYS A 121 -10.30 3.05 5.89
C CYS A 121 -10.33 1.68 5.23
N ALA A 122 -11.03 0.71 5.84
CA ALA A 122 -11.14 -0.65 5.31
C ALA A 122 -11.88 -0.66 3.97
N LEU A 123 -12.95 0.12 3.83
CA LEU A 123 -13.69 0.24 2.57
C LEU A 123 -12.88 0.96 1.49
N HIS A 124 -12.14 2.00 1.86
CA HIS A 124 -11.26 2.70 0.92
C HIS A 124 -10.12 1.79 0.44
N ALA A 125 -9.52 0.99 1.34
CA ALA A 125 -8.54 -0.02 0.96
C ALA A 125 -9.11 -1.03 -0.03
N LEU A 126 -10.33 -1.53 0.22
CA LEU A 126 -11.03 -2.46 -0.70
C LEU A 126 -11.29 -1.85 -2.07
N ALA A 127 -11.77 -0.61 -2.13
CA ALA A 127 -12.01 0.08 -3.40
C ALA A 127 -10.70 0.23 -4.21
N ARG A 128 -9.59 0.49 -3.52
CA ARG A 128 -8.27 0.61 -4.15
C ARG A 128 -7.72 -0.74 -4.60
N ILE A 129 -7.91 -1.81 -3.82
CA ILE A 129 -7.59 -3.19 -4.23
C ILE A 129 -8.35 -3.55 -5.50
N GLN A 130 -9.65 -3.27 -5.56
CA GLN A 130 -10.47 -3.53 -6.75
C GLN A 130 -9.93 -2.79 -7.98
N GLN A 131 -9.57 -1.50 -7.84
CA GLN A 131 -8.98 -0.74 -8.95
C GLN A 131 -7.65 -1.35 -9.43
N LEU A 132 -6.81 -1.81 -8.50
CA LEU A 132 -5.55 -2.46 -8.84
C LEU A 132 -5.78 -3.79 -9.56
N GLU A 133 -6.75 -4.60 -9.10
CA GLU A 133 -7.15 -5.84 -9.77
C GLU A 133 -7.67 -5.58 -11.19
N GLU A 134 -8.57 -4.61 -11.37
CA GLU A 134 -9.12 -4.23 -12.68
C GLU A 134 -8.03 -3.77 -13.66
N MET A 135 -7.07 -2.96 -13.21
CA MET A 135 -5.92 -2.55 -14.03
C MET A 135 -5.02 -3.72 -14.44
N THR A 136 -4.85 -4.73 -13.59
CA THR A 136 -4.05 -5.91 -13.95
C THR A 136 -4.71 -6.80 -15.00
N VAL A 137 -6.05 -6.79 -15.06
CA VAL A 137 -6.83 -7.53 -16.07
C VAL A 137 -6.83 -6.84 -17.43
N GLU A 138 -6.81 -5.49 -17.47
CA GLU A 138 -6.65 -4.76 -18.75
C GLU A 138 -5.26 -4.93 -19.39
N LEU A 139 -4.25 -5.31 -18.60
CA LEU A 139 -2.89 -5.64 -19.06
C LEU A 139 -2.67 -7.14 -19.26
N ASP A 140 -3.74 -7.92 -19.45
CA ASP A 140 -3.61 -9.36 -19.65
C ASP A 140 -2.91 -9.65 -20.98
N TYR A 141 -1.95 -10.57 -20.93
CA TYR A 141 -0.86 -10.79 -21.89
C TYR A 141 -1.29 -11.15 -23.33
N GLN A 142 -2.58 -11.32 -23.57
CA GLN A 142 -3.12 -11.75 -24.85
C GLN A 142 -2.96 -10.67 -25.93
N ASP A 143 -3.15 -9.38 -25.60
CA ASP A 143 -3.02 -8.27 -26.55
C ASP A 143 -1.55 -7.98 -26.92
N LEU A 144 -0.62 -8.16 -25.98
CA LEU A 144 0.82 -8.00 -26.27
C LEU A 144 1.37 -9.14 -27.14
N VAL A 145 0.82 -10.35 -27.01
CA VAL A 145 1.20 -11.49 -27.86
C VAL A 145 0.57 -11.39 -29.24
N ASP A 146 -0.66 -10.87 -29.38
CA ASP A 146 -1.28 -10.65 -30.69
C ASP A 146 -0.62 -9.50 -31.46
N GLU A 147 -0.16 -8.43 -30.80
CA GLU A 147 0.60 -7.35 -31.46
C GLU A 147 1.98 -7.84 -31.96
N PHE A 148 2.65 -8.72 -31.21
CA PHE A 148 3.93 -9.30 -31.63
C PHE A 148 3.78 -10.42 -32.68
N SER A 149 2.67 -11.16 -32.63
CA SER A 149 2.35 -12.22 -33.61
C SER A 149 1.87 -11.64 -34.93
N GLY A 150 1.12 -10.53 -34.90
CA GLY A 150 0.67 -9.79 -36.08
C GLY A 150 1.80 -9.09 -36.85
N ALA A 151 2.92 -8.77 -36.20
CA ALA A 151 4.10 -8.19 -36.84
C ALA A 151 4.97 -9.19 -37.64
N SER A 152 4.63 -10.50 -37.62
CA SER A 152 5.42 -11.57 -38.24
C SER A 152 4.99 -11.97 -39.65
N THR A 153 4.31 -11.08 -40.41
CA THR A 153 4.14 -11.25 -41.87
C THR A 153 5.20 -10.52 -42.70
N ILE A 154 6.43 -10.36 -42.17
CA ILE A 154 7.57 -10.03 -43.03
C ILE A 154 7.88 -11.28 -43.84
N ARG A 155 7.47 -11.28 -45.12
CA ARG A 155 7.93 -12.23 -46.13
C ARG A 155 9.44 -12.07 -46.29
N VAL A 156 10.20 -12.81 -45.49
CA VAL A 156 11.65 -12.93 -45.66
C VAL A 156 11.89 -13.60 -47.01
N THR A 157 12.22 -12.79 -48.02
CA THR A 157 12.65 -13.34 -49.31
C THR A 157 14.04 -13.97 -49.13
N PRO A 158 14.39 -15.04 -49.86
CA PRO A 158 15.64 -15.79 -49.66
C PRO A 158 16.95 -14.98 -49.84
N ARG A 159 16.89 -13.70 -50.21
CA ARG A 159 18.06 -12.84 -50.47
C ARG A 159 18.65 -12.18 -49.24
N GLU A 160 17.96 -12.14 -48.11
CA GLU A 160 18.41 -11.40 -46.92
C GLU A 160 19.09 -12.27 -45.85
N LYS A 161 19.33 -13.56 -46.13
CA LYS A 161 20.19 -14.44 -45.32
C LYS A 161 21.69 -14.18 -45.55
N LYS A 162 22.14 -12.95 -45.35
CA LYS A 162 23.57 -12.66 -45.16
C LYS A 162 23.77 -11.88 -43.88
N LEU A 163 23.68 -12.63 -42.78
CA LEU A 163 24.27 -12.26 -41.50
C LEU A 163 25.75 -11.96 -41.76
N ASN A 164 26.15 -10.69 -41.59
CA ASN A 164 27.55 -10.27 -41.59
C ASN A 164 28.27 -10.77 -40.32
N VAL A 165 28.36 -12.09 -40.16
CA VAL A 165 29.23 -12.69 -39.16
C VAL A 165 30.66 -12.54 -39.68
N LYS A 166 31.42 -11.62 -39.07
CA LYS A 166 32.87 -11.55 -39.25
C LYS A 166 33.47 -12.88 -38.76
N PRO A 167 34.12 -13.69 -39.61
CA PRO A 167 34.81 -14.88 -39.13
C PRO A 167 36.00 -14.47 -38.27
N TYR A 168 36.17 -15.15 -37.13
CA TYR A 168 37.30 -14.96 -36.23
C TYR A 168 38.59 -15.33 -37.00
N ARG A 169 39.51 -14.37 -37.12
CA ARG A 169 40.82 -14.57 -37.75
C ARG A 169 41.73 -15.26 -36.72
N ASP A 170 41.94 -16.56 -36.92
CA ASP A 170 42.90 -17.37 -36.18
C ASP A 170 44.33 -16.98 -36.60
N TYR A 171 44.97 -16.09 -35.82
CA TYR A 171 46.41 -15.82 -35.92
C TYR A 171 47.10 -16.39 -34.69
N GLY A 172 47.52 -17.65 -34.77
CA GLY A 172 48.19 -18.29 -33.64
C GLY A 172 48.95 -19.59 -33.92
N ARG A 173 49.44 -19.85 -35.15
CA ARG A 173 50.48 -20.88 -35.35
C ARG A 173 51.86 -20.28 -35.14
N SER A 174 52.40 -20.46 -33.94
CA SER A 174 53.84 -20.51 -33.68
C SER A 174 54.09 -21.53 -32.57
N ARG A 175 54.39 -22.78 -32.93
CA ARG A 175 55.75 -23.35 -32.97
C ARG A 175 56.20 -23.84 -31.59
N TRP A 176 55.79 -25.06 -31.25
CA TRP A 176 56.53 -25.91 -30.32
C TRP A 176 56.87 -27.21 -31.05
N ARG A 177 58.16 -27.34 -31.41
CA ARG A 177 58.83 -28.60 -31.73
C ARG A 177 59.97 -28.75 -30.74
N ARG A 178 60.05 -29.96 -30.16
CA ARG A 178 61.04 -30.51 -29.23
C ARG A 178 60.89 -30.09 -27.78
#